data_AF-A0A522R7D7-F1
#
_entry.id   AF-A0A522R7D7-F1
#
_cell.length_a   1.000
_cell.length_b   1.000
_cell.length_c   1.000
_cell.angle_alpha   90.00
_cell.angle_beta   90.00
_cell.angle_gamma   90.00
#
_symmetry.space_group_name_H-M   'P 1'
#
loop_
_entity.id
_entity.type
_entity.pdbx_description
1 polymer ?
#
loop_
_entity_poly.entity_id
_entity_poly.type
_entity_poly.pdbx_seq_one_letter_code
_entity_poly.pdbx_strand_id
1 'polypeptide(L)'
;ALSFVWVALGGIGVGFGVTWLTAKVKESIARHIGEESGSQILISLLLPFACYLLAERLHCSGILAAVAAGLTMSSVEASGRAMATTRMRRSAVWDTIQFVANGIIFVLLGEQLPSILGPAVETVRLTGHHEPWWLLIYVLAIYIGLIALRFVWVWVSLSLTIFRARLHGAGTRGPDWRLVAATSLAGVRGAITLAAVLTLPLVLHDGSPFPARELAIFLAMGVIIVSLVAASIGLPLLLKGLKMPAEPSYQAEEDRARVVAAEAAIAEIERVQHKLAAGRKDADVYIAAAGRVMDFYRSRIEIRSREGEAGVRVRESENAEQKMRMAAVKAERMAIFKMMRSQQIGSETAGRLVRELDLLEARYDA
;
A
#
# COMPACT_ATOMS: atom_id res chain seq x y z
N ALA A 1 -12.16 -31.25 -0.64
CA ALA A 1 -12.65 -30.17 0.25
C ALA A 1 -11.84 -30.09 1.54
N LEU A 2 -11.77 -31.15 2.35
CA LEU A 2 -10.98 -31.15 3.60
C LEU A 2 -9.49 -30.82 3.40
N SER A 3 -8.85 -31.37 2.36
CA SER A 3 -7.44 -31.08 2.02
C SER A 3 -7.21 -29.60 1.71
N PHE A 4 -8.10 -29.00 0.92
CA PHE A 4 -8.04 -27.57 0.60
C PHE A 4 -8.21 -26.69 1.84
N VAL A 5 -9.17 -27.02 2.71
CA VAL A 5 -9.41 -26.29 3.96
C VAL A 5 -8.19 -26.39 4.88
N TRP A 6 -7.59 -27.57 5.01
CA TRP A 6 -6.36 -27.76 5.79
C TRP A 6 -5.19 -26.93 5.24
N VAL A 7 -4.93 -27.02 3.93
CA VAL A 7 -3.85 -26.29 3.26
C VAL A 7 -4.01 -24.78 3.44
N ALA A 8 -5.25 -24.28 3.33
CA ALA A 8 -5.55 -22.85 3.45
C ALA A 8 -5.50 -22.36 4.90
N LEU A 9 -6.26 -22.98 5.81
CA LEU A 9 -6.33 -22.56 7.22
C LEU A 9 -5.01 -22.83 7.95
N GLY A 10 -4.34 -23.93 7.64
CA GLY A 10 -3.01 -24.24 8.18
C GLY A 10 -1.98 -23.20 7.76
N GLY A 11 -1.99 -22.77 6.49
CA GLY A 11 -1.12 -21.70 6.01
C GLY A 11 -1.36 -20.39 6.75
N ILE A 12 -2.63 -19.97 6.85
CA ILE A 12 -3.02 -18.75 7.59
C ILE A 12 -2.61 -18.84 9.07
N GLY A 13 -2.87 -19.98 9.72
CA GLY A 13 -2.56 -20.23 11.11
C GLY A 13 -1.05 -20.17 11.40
N VAL A 14 -0.24 -20.77 10.52
CA VAL A 14 1.23 -20.69 10.61
C VAL A 14 1.70 -19.25 10.46
N GLY A 15 1.24 -18.54 9.43
CA GLY A 15 1.62 -17.15 9.18
C GLY A 15 1.28 -16.21 10.34
N PHE A 16 0.07 -16.34 10.89
CA PHE A 16 -0.37 -15.59 12.06
C PHE A 16 0.43 -15.96 13.32
N GLY A 17 0.52 -17.26 13.63
CA GLY A 17 1.14 -17.75 14.86
C GLY A 17 2.62 -17.42 14.96
N VAL A 18 3.38 -17.64 13.88
CA VAL A 18 4.81 -17.32 13.83
C VAL A 18 5.02 -15.81 13.96
N THR A 19 4.27 -15.00 13.22
CA THR A 19 4.41 -13.55 13.27
C THR A 19 4.07 -12.98 14.65
N TRP A 20 2.99 -13.48 15.26
CA TRP A 20 2.59 -13.09 16.60
C TRP A 20 3.66 -13.46 17.65
N LEU A 21 4.23 -14.67 17.55
CA LEU A 21 5.32 -15.11 18.41
C LEU A 21 6.55 -14.23 18.25
N THR A 22 6.97 -13.95 17.02
CA THR A 22 8.11 -13.05 16.74
C THR A 22 7.86 -11.65 17.29
N ALA A 23 6.65 -11.11 17.15
CA ALA A 23 6.29 -9.82 17.72
C ALA A 23 6.39 -9.82 19.26
N LYS A 24 5.91 -10.88 19.92
CA LYS A 24 6.00 -11.05 21.39
C LYS A 24 7.45 -11.16 21.87
N VAL A 25 8.26 -11.96 21.20
CA VAL A 25 9.69 -12.11 21.52
C VAL A 25 10.41 -10.77 21.35
N LYS A 26 10.17 -10.08 20.24
CA LYS A 26 10.72 -8.74 19.98
C LYS A 26 10.34 -7.75 21.09
N GLU A 27 9.07 -7.69 21.48
CA GLU A 27 8.59 -6.81 22.55
C GLU A 27 9.28 -7.13 23.89
N SER A 28 9.52 -8.42 24.17
CA SER A 28 10.24 -8.83 25.38
C SER A 28 11.71 -8.40 25.37
N ILE A 29 12.39 -8.56 24.23
CA ILE A 29 13.80 -8.19 24.07
C ILE A 29 13.97 -6.67 24.07
N ALA A 30 13.11 -5.95 23.36
CA ALA A 30 13.15 -4.48 23.29
C ALA A 30 13.02 -3.82 24.67
N ARG A 31 12.25 -4.42 25.59
CA ARG A 31 12.16 -3.97 26.98
C ARG A 31 13.47 -4.09 27.77
N HIS A 32 14.38 -4.97 27.37
CA HIS A 32 15.64 -5.23 28.10
C HIS A 32 16.87 -4.63 27.43
N ILE A 33 16.92 -4.58 26.09
CA ILE A 33 18.15 -4.25 25.33
C ILE A 33 17.98 -2.97 24.48
N GLY A 34 16.75 -2.45 24.34
CA GLY A 34 16.43 -1.31 23.48
C GLY A 34 16.09 -1.72 22.04
N GLU A 35 15.58 -0.75 21.26
CA GLU A 35 15.17 -0.97 19.86
C GLU A 35 16.25 -0.51 18.87
N GLU A 36 16.84 -1.45 18.14
CA GLU A 36 17.66 -1.13 16.96
C GLU A 36 16.82 -1.14 15.68
N SER A 37 16.88 -0.07 14.89
CA SER A 37 16.09 0.04 13.65
C SER A 37 16.46 -1.01 12.59
N GLY A 38 17.75 -1.41 12.51
CA GLY A 38 18.23 -2.33 11.49
C GLY A 38 17.68 -3.75 11.65
N SER A 39 17.70 -4.28 12.88
CA SER A 39 17.18 -5.62 13.18
C SER A 39 15.68 -5.74 12.89
N GLN A 40 14.91 -4.69 13.16
CA GLN A 40 13.47 -4.67 12.86
C GLN A 40 13.17 -4.80 11.36
N ILE A 41 13.96 -4.12 10.52
CA ILE A 41 13.80 -4.20 9.07
C ILE A 41 14.17 -5.60 8.58
N LEU A 42 15.30 -6.15 9.04
CA LEU A 42 15.74 -7.50 8.66
C LEU A 42 14.72 -8.57 9.06
N ILE A 43 14.20 -8.52 10.30
CA ILE A 43 13.15 -9.45 10.76
C ILE A 43 11.91 -9.32 9.87
N SER A 44 11.49 -8.09 9.55
CA SER A 44 10.36 -7.89 8.65
C SER A 44 10.57 -8.52 7.29
N LEU A 45 11.78 -8.46 6.73
CA LEU A 45 12.07 -9.04 5.41
C LEU A 45 12.14 -10.56 5.45
N LEU A 46 12.72 -11.15 6.49
CA LEU A 46 12.93 -12.60 6.59
C LEU A 46 11.68 -13.36 7.02
N LEU A 47 10.82 -12.74 7.83
CA LEU A 47 9.70 -13.42 8.47
C LEU A 47 8.64 -13.97 7.48
N PRO A 48 8.27 -13.29 6.37
CA PRO A 48 7.41 -13.89 5.35
C PRO A 48 8.00 -15.18 4.74
N PHE A 49 9.32 -15.21 4.47
CA PHE A 49 10.00 -16.40 3.95
C PHE A 49 10.06 -17.52 4.98
N ALA A 50 10.30 -17.19 6.26
CA ALA A 50 10.27 -18.17 7.34
C ALA A 50 8.87 -18.81 7.47
N CYS A 51 7.81 -18.00 7.44
CA CYS A 51 6.43 -18.49 7.46
C CYS A 51 6.11 -19.36 6.23
N TYR A 52 6.57 -18.94 5.04
CA TYR A 52 6.41 -19.71 3.80
C TYR A 52 7.02 -21.10 3.91
N LEU A 53 8.31 -21.19 4.29
CA LEU A 53 9.04 -22.45 4.40
C LEU A 53 8.44 -23.35 5.48
N LEU A 54 8.04 -22.78 6.63
CA LEU A 54 7.43 -23.55 7.70
C LEU A 54 6.07 -24.14 7.29
N ALA A 55 5.26 -23.37 6.57
CA ALA A 55 3.98 -23.84 6.08
C ALA A 55 4.15 -24.97 5.05
N GLU A 56 5.11 -24.88 4.14
CA GLU A 56 5.39 -25.96 3.18
C GLU A 56 5.83 -27.26 3.86
N ARG A 57 6.65 -27.17 4.93
CA ARG A 57 7.04 -28.34 5.75
C ARG A 57 5.84 -29.02 6.41
N LEU A 58 4.77 -28.28 6.68
CA LEU A 58 3.51 -28.77 7.23
C LEU A 58 2.48 -29.13 6.14
N HIS A 59 2.90 -29.19 4.88
CA HIS A 59 2.03 -29.41 3.72
C HIS A 59 0.85 -28.42 3.64
N CYS A 60 1.09 -27.18 4.08
CA CYS A 60 0.16 -26.07 4.04
C CYS A 60 0.56 -25.04 2.96
N SER A 61 -0.30 -24.08 2.66
CA SER A 61 -0.01 -23.07 1.64
C SER A 61 1.01 -22.05 2.15
N GLY A 62 2.24 -22.12 1.63
CA GLY A 62 3.30 -21.14 1.92
C GLY A 62 2.92 -19.71 1.52
N ILE A 63 2.25 -19.54 0.38
CA ILE A 63 1.80 -18.22 -0.11
C ILE A 63 0.80 -17.60 0.88
N LEU A 64 -0.19 -18.36 1.36
CA LEU A 64 -1.15 -17.86 2.35
C LEU A 64 -0.50 -17.58 3.69
N ALA A 65 0.52 -18.36 4.09
CA ALA A 65 1.29 -18.09 5.30
C ALA A 65 2.08 -16.78 5.21
N ALA A 66 2.73 -16.50 4.09
CA ALA A 66 3.44 -15.23 3.87
C ALA A 66 2.48 -14.03 3.85
N VAL A 67 1.30 -14.16 3.22
CA VAL A 67 0.27 -13.12 3.22
C VAL A 67 -0.28 -12.87 4.62
N ALA A 68 -0.61 -13.93 5.36
CA ALA A 68 -1.07 -13.83 6.74
C ALA A 68 -0.01 -13.19 7.64
N ALA A 69 1.27 -13.51 7.43
CA ALA A 69 2.37 -12.85 8.13
C ALA A 69 2.42 -11.34 7.84
N GLY A 70 2.34 -10.93 6.58
CA GLY A 70 2.31 -9.51 6.20
C GLY A 70 1.14 -8.73 6.81
N LEU A 71 -0.08 -9.30 6.77
CA LEU A 71 -1.27 -8.70 7.38
C LEU A 71 -1.12 -8.59 8.91
N THR A 72 -0.55 -9.62 9.55
CA THR A 72 -0.34 -9.65 11.00
C THR A 72 0.73 -8.63 11.41
N MET A 73 1.82 -8.49 10.65
CA MET A 73 2.83 -7.45 10.87
C MET A 73 2.22 -6.05 10.82
N SER A 74 1.46 -5.76 9.76
CA SER A 74 0.78 -4.47 9.60
C SER A 74 -0.15 -4.16 10.78
N SER A 75 -0.88 -5.17 11.26
CA SER A 75 -1.78 -5.04 12.41
C SER A 75 -1.02 -4.79 13.73
N VAL A 76 0.09 -5.50 13.94
CA VAL A 76 0.98 -5.29 15.11
C VAL A 76 1.60 -3.89 15.06
N GLU A 77 1.91 -3.36 13.88
CA GLU A 77 2.47 -2.02 13.72
C GLU A 77 1.46 -0.90 13.95
N ALA A 78 0.20 -1.12 13.56
CA ALA A 78 -0.90 -0.19 13.83
C ALA A 78 -1.08 0.09 15.34
N SER A 79 -0.52 -0.75 16.22
CA SER A 79 -0.46 -0.48 17.67
C SER A 79 0.44 0.69 18.07
N GLY A 80 1.20 1.30 17.14
CA GLY A 80 1.92 2.56 17.34
C GLY A 80 3.25 2.46 18.09
N ARG A 81 3.75 1.25 18.35
CA ARG A 81 4.87 0.99 19.27
C ARG A 81 6.26 1.20 18.68
N ALA A 82 6.42 1.09 17.36
CA ALA A 82 7.72 1.25 16.70
C ALA A 82 8.09 2.73 16.53
N MET A 83 9.37 3.09 16.63
CA MET A 83 9.85 4.46 16.36
C MET A 83 9.47 4.94 14.94
N ALA A 84 9.13 6.23 14.81
CA ALA A 84 8.73 6.83 13.54
C ALA A 84 9.79 6.67 12.44
N THR A 85 11.07 6.81 12.79
CA THR A 85 12.21 6.62 11.89
C THR A 85 12.30 5.18 11.37
N THR A 86 11.99 4.19 12.20
CA THR A 86 11.97 2.77 11.80
C THR A 86 10.81 2.50 10.83
N ARG A 87 9.63 3.07 11.08
CA ARG A 87 8.47 2.93 10.16
C ARG A 87 8.78 3.52 8.78
N MET A 88 9.35 4.74 8.73
CA MET A 88 9.71 5.38 7.47
C MET A 88 10.77 4.58 6.69
N ARG A 89 11.87 4.18 7.34
CA ARG A 89 12.94 3.41 6.69
C ARG A 89 12.42 2.07 6.17
N ARG A 90 11.60 1.38 6.96
CA ARG A 90 11.02 0.11 6.58
C ARG A 90 10.07 0.24 5.39
N SER A 91 9.20 1.26 5.38
CA SER A 91 8.32 1.53 4.23
C SER A 91 9.15 1.72 2.97
N ALA A 92 10.15 2.61 3.02
CA ALA A 92 11.02 2.86 1.87
C ALA A 92 11.73 1.59 1.35
N VAL A 93 12.16 0.70 2.25
CA VAL A 93 12.75 -0.60 1.87
C VAL A 93 11.71 -1.49 1.19
N TRP A 94 10.50 -1.61 1.75
CA TRP A 94 9.43 -2.40 1.15
C TRP A 94 8.95 -1.83 -0.19
N ASP A 95 8.83 -0.52 -0.31
CA ASP A 95 8.47 0.17 -1.55
C ASP A 95 9.51 -0.11 -2.65
N THR A 96 10.80 -0.06 -2.29
CA THR A 96 11.89 -0.41 -3.20
C THR A 96 11.84 -1.87 -3.61
N ILE A 97 11.66 -2.80 -2.67
CA ILE A 97 11.57 -4.24 -2.96
C ILE A 97 10.35 -4.54 -3.83
N GLN A 98 9.20 -3.97 -3.52
CA GLN A 98 7.98 -4.13 -4.31
C GLN A 98 8.16 -3.58 -5.73
N PHE A 99 8.79 -2.42 -5.88
CA PHE A 99 9.09 -1.83 -7.18
C PHE A 99 10.02 -2.74 -7.99
N VAL A 100 11.13 -3.19 -7.40
CA VAL A 100 12.10 -4.08 -8.06
C VAL A 100 11.48 -5.43 -8.40
N ALA A 101 10.77 -6.07 -7.47
CA ALA A 101 10.14 -7.37 -7.70
C ALA A 101 9.09 -7.30 -8.82
N ASN A 102 8.23 -6.28 -8.82
CA ASN A 102 7.28 -6.05 -9.92
C ASN A 102 8.02 -5.80 -11.24
N GLY A 103 9.07 -4.97 -11.23
CA GLY A 103 9.90 -4.70 -12.40
C GLY A 103 10.51 -5.97 -12.99
N ILE A 104 11.12 -6.83 -12.15
CA ILE A 104 11.70 -8.12 -12.57
C ILE A 104 10.63 -9.01 -13.21
N ILE A 105 9.45 -9.12 -12.61
CA ILE A 105 8.37 -9.94 -13.15
C ILE A 105 7.92 -9.46 -14.53
N PHE A 106 7.83 -8.15 -14.75
CA PHE A 106 7.48 -7.59 -16.06
C PHE A 106 8.61 -7.72 -17.08
N VAL A 107 9.87 -7.60 -16.66
CA VAL A 107 11.04 -7.85 -17.52
C VAL A 107 11.07 -9.31 -17.96
N LEU A 108 10.88 -10.26 -17.02
CA LEU A 108 10.78 -11.68 -17.33
C LEU A 108 9.60 -11.99 -18.25
N LEU A 109 8.44 -11.36 -18.02
CA LEU A 109 7.30 -11.49 -18.92
C LEU A 109 7.66 -11.00 -20.34
N GLY A 110 8.31 -9.84 -20.46
CA GLY A 110 8.75 -9.31 -21.76
C GLY A 110 9.77 -10.20 -22.47
N GLU A 111 10.70 -10.79 -21.71
CA GLU A 111 11.75 -11.67 -22.24
C GLU A 111 11.23 -13.06 -22.65
N GLN A 112 10.27 -13.63 -21.90
CA GLN A 112 9.68 -14.93 -22.20
C GLN A 112 8.64 -14.87 -23.34
N LEU A 113 8.10 -13.70 -23.68
CA LEU A 113 7.01 -13.61 -24.64
C LEU A 113 7.37 -14.15 -26.04
N PRO A 114 8.54 -13.83 -26.62
CA PRO A 114 8.93 -14.36 -27.93
C PRO A 114 9.20 -15.87 -27.93
N SER A 115 9.76 -16.42 -26.84
CA SER A 115 10.11 -17.84 -26.75
C SER A 115 8.88 -18.74 -26.63
N ILE A 116 7.81 -18.24 -26.00
CA ILE A 116 6.57 -18.99 -25.76
C ILE A 116 5.59 -18.87 -26.95
N LEU A 117 5.69 -17.81 -27.75
CA LEU A 117 4.81 -17.58 -28.90
C LEU A 117 4.86 -18.73 -29.93
N GLY A 118 6.05 -19.22 -30.27
CA GLY A 118 6.22 -20.32 -31.25
C GLY A 118 5.50 -21.61 -30.84
N PRO A 119 5.84 -22.19 -29.67
CA PRO A 119 5.17 -23.38 -29.14
C PRO A 119 3.66 -23.23 -28.95
N ALA A 120 3.19 -22.03 -28.58
CA ALA A 120 1.76 -21.74 -28.42
C ALA A 120 1.01 -21.79 -29.76
N VAL A 121 1.58 -21.24 -30.83
CA VAL A 121 1.01 -21.30 -32.20
C VAL A 121 0.92 -22.75 -32.67
N GLU A 122 1.96 -23.54 -32.44
CA GLU A 122 1.98 -24.96 -32.81
C GLU A 122 0.89 -25.76 -32.07
N THR A 123 0.73 -25.51 -30.76
CA THR A 123 -0.32 -26.16 -29.96
C THR A 123 -1.73 -25.82 -30.45
N VAL A 124 -1.98 -24.58 -30.88
CA VAL A 124 -3.28 -24.16 -31.45
C VAL A 124 -3.53 -24.82 -32.81
N ARG A 125 -2.50 -24.99 -33.64
CA ARG A 125 -2.63 -25.69 -34.93
C ARG A 125 -3.11 -27.13 -34.76
N LEU A 126 -2.68 -27.81 -33.71
CA LEU A 126 -3.15 -29.17 -33.37
C LEU A 126 -4.66 -29.24 -33.09
N THR A 127 -5.29 -28.11 -32.71
CA THR A 127 -6.75 -28.03 -32.48
C THR A 127 -7.56 -27.75 -33.75
N GLY A 128 -6.94 -27.73 -34.93
CA GLY A 128 -7.58 -27.48 -36.23
C GLY A 128 -7.60 -26.00 -36.66
N HIS A 129 -7.13 -25.08 -35.81
CA HIS A 129 -7.08 -23.65 -36.12
C HIS A 129 -5.71 -23.27 -36.71
N HIS A 130 -5.64 -23.10 -38.03
CA HIS A 130 -4.37 -22.91 -38.74
C HIS A 130 -3.84 -21.47 -38.68
N GLU A 131 -4.73 -20.50 -38.46
CA GLU A 131 -4.44 -19.08 -38.45
C GLU A 131 -3.95 -18.58 -37.08
N PRO A 132 -2.78 -17.91 -36.99
CA PRO A 132 -2.21 -17.42 -35.72
C PRO A 132 -3.10 -16.42 -34.95
N TRP A 133 -4.03 -15.74 -35.62
CA TRP A 133 -4.94 -14.76 -35.00
C TRP A 133 -5.90 -15.38 -33.97
N TRP A 134 -6.12 -16.70 -34.00
CA TRP A 134 -6.93 -17.39 -33.00
C TRP A 134 -6.39 -17.26 -31.58
N LEU A 135 -5.07 -17.15 -31.41
CA LEU A 135 -4.46 -16.88 -30.11
C LEU A 135 -4.93 -15.53 -29.53
N LEU A 136 -5.00 -14.50 -30.36
CA LEU A 136 -5.50 -13.19 -29.94
C LEU A 136 -6.98 -13.25 -29.57
N ILE A 137 -7.78 -14.02 -30.32
CA ILE A 137 -9.20 -14.25 -30.02
C ILE A 137 -9.35 -14.95 -28.67
N TYR A 138 -8.57 -15.99 -28.39
CA TYR A 138 -8.62 -16.68 -27.09
C TYR A 138 -8.23 -15.75 -25.94
N VAL A 139 -7.16 -14.98 -26.09
CA VAL A 139 -6.75 -13.98 -25.08
C VAL A 139 -7.89 -12.98 -24.82
N LEU A 140 -8.48 -12.42 -25.87
CA LEU A 140 -9.55 -11.44 -25.74
C LEU A 140 -10.82 -12.07 -25.14
N ALA A 141 -11.19 -13.27 -25.56
CA ALA A 141 -12.35 -13.99 -25.02
C ALA A 141 -12.18 -14.30 -23.53
N ILE A 142 -11.01 -14.78 -23.10
CA ILE A 142 -10.69 -15.02 -21.69
C ILE A 142 -10.72 -13.70 -20.93
N TYR A 143 -10.12 -12.63 -21.45
CA TYR A 143 -10.13 -11.33 -20.82
C TYR A 143 -11.56 -10.78 -20.63
N ILE A 144 -12.40 -10.85 -21.67
CA ILE A 144 -13.81 -10.45 -21.64
C ILE A 144 -14.58 -11.29 -20.61
N GLY A 145 -14.38 -12.61 -20.59
CA GLY A 145 -15.00 -13.49 -19.60
C GLY A 145 -14.61 -13.12 -18.17
N LEU A 146 -13.32 -12.86 -17.92
CA LEU A 146 -12.82 -12.48 -16.60
C LEU A 146 -13.33 -11.10 -16.15
N ILE A 147 -13.42 -10.12 -17.04
CA ILE A 147 -13.94 -8.80 -16.68
C ILE A 147 -15.47 -8.84 -16.47
N ALA A 148 -16.20 -9.63 -17.26
CA ALA A 148 -17.63 -9.85 -17.07
C ALA A 148 -17.91 -10.52 -15.72
N LEU A 149 -17.18 -11.60 -15.39
CA LEU A 149 -17.30 -12.28 -14.10
C LEU A 149 -17.03 -11.31 -12.94
N ARG A 150 -15.98 -10.49 -13.08
CA ARG A 150 -15.65 -9.48 -12.07
C ARG A 150 -16.74 -8.41 -11.95
N PHE A 151 -17.27 -7.92 -13.07
CA PHE A 151 -18.37 -6.97 -13.10
C PHE A 151 -19.61 -7.51 -12.38
N VAL A 152 -19.99 -8.76 -12.68
CA VAL A 152 -21.10 -9.44 -12.00
C VAL A 152 -20.82 -9.56 -10.51
N TRP A 153 -19.62 -10.00 -10.11
CA TRP A 153 -19.26 -10.13 -8.69
C TRP A 153 -19.32 -8.80 -7.93
N VAL A 154 -18.74 -7.74 -8.50
CA VAL A 154 -18.75 -6.40 -7.90
C VAL A 154 -20.17 -5.85 -7.82
N TRP A 155 -20.96 -6.01 -8.89
CA TRP A 155 -22.37 -5.63 -8.93
C TRP A 155 -23.17 -6.34 -7.84
N VAL A 156 -23.02 -7.66 -7.70
CA VAL A 156 -23.68 -8.46 -6.66
C VAL A 156 -23.25 -8.01 -5.28
N SER A 157 -21.94 -7.84 -5.04
CA SER A 157 -21.39 -7.41 -3.75
C SER A 157 -21.94 -6.03 -3.32
N LEU A 158 -21.93 -5.04 -4.22
CA LEU A 158 -22.49 -3.71 -3.96
C LEU A 158 -24.00 -3.75 -3.76
N SER A 159 -24.72 -4.52 -4.59
CA SER A 159 -26.17 -4.68 -4.46
C SER A 159 -26.54 -5.27 -3.10
N LEU A 160 -25.79 -6.27 -2.63
CA LEU A 160 -26.01 -6.93 -1.34
C LEU A 160 -25.66 -6.01 -0.17
N THR A 161 -24.60 -5.20 -0.31
CA THR A 161 -24.21 -4.18 0.67
C THR A 161 -25.28 -3.09 0.78
N ILE A 162 -25.76 -2.55 -0.35
CA ILE A 162 -26.82 -1.55 -0.42
C ILE A 162 -28.13 -2.12 0.12
N PHE A 163 -28.46 -3.36 -0.22
CA PHE A 163 -29.63 -4.06 0.32
C PHE A 163 -29.58 -4.17 1.84
N ARG A 164 -28.45 -4.60 2.41
CA ARG A 164 -28.25 -4.63 3.86
C ARG A 164 -28.32 -3.24 4.49
N ALA A 165 -27.76 -2.21 3.85
CA ALA A 165 -27.81 -0.83 4.34
C ALA A 165 -29.25 -0.28 4.34
N ARG A 166 -30.05 -0.59 3.31
CA ARG A 166 -31.49 -0.24 3.26
C ARG A 166 -32.28 -0.93 4.37
N LEU A 167 -31.97 -2.18 4.68
CA LEU A 167 -32.55 -2.90 5.83
C LEU A 167 -32.24 -2.22 7.18
N HIS A 168 -31.10 -1.54 7.29
CA HIS A 168 -30.71 -0.78 8.49
C HIS A 168 -31.11 0.71 8.43
N GLY A 169 -32.02 1.09 7.53
CA GLY A 169 -32.60 2.44 7.46
C GLY A 169 -31.71 3.51 6.82
N ALA A 170 -30.59 3.15 6.18
CA ALA A 170 -29.72 4.11 5.49
C ALA A 170 -30.29 4.46 4.10
N GLY A 171 -30.46 5.76 3.83
CA GLY A 171 -30.88 6.29 2.53
C GLY A 171 -29.77 6.22 1.49
N THR A 172 -29.56 5.04 0.90
CA THR A 172 -28.50 4.82 -0.10
C THR A 172 -29.02 4.95 -1.53
N ARG A 173 -28.33 5.78 -2.34
CA ARG A 173 -28.51 5.82 -3.80
C ARG A 173 -28.08 4.47 -4.41
N GLY A 174 -28.72 4.07 -5.50
CA GLY A 174 -28.38 2.82 -6.20
C GLY A 174 -26.92 2.76 -6.67
N PRO A 175 -26.40 1.56 -6.97
CA PRO A 175 -25.01 1.40 -7.39
C PRO A 175 -24.79 2.18 -8.70
N ASP A 176 -23.89 3.16 -8.68
CA ASP A 176 -23.50 3.86 -9.91
C ASP A 176 -22.79 2.85 -10.82
N TRP A 177 -23.40 2.50 -11.96
CA TRP A 177 -22.85 1.52 -12.89
C TRP A 177 -21.44 1.92 -13.37
N ARG A 178 -21.12 3.22 -13.41
CA ARG A 178 -19.77 3.73 -13.73
C ARG A 178 -18.78 3.41 -12.62
N LEU A 179 -19.20 3.48 -11.35
CA LEU A 179 -18.40 3.05 -10.20
C LEU A 179 -18.16 1.54 -10.23
N VAL A 180 -19.20 0.74 -10.55
CA VAL A 180 -19.06 -0.72 -10.75
C VAL A 180 -18.10 -1.04 -11.90
N ALA A 181 -18.22 -0.34 -13.02
CA ALA A 181 -17.33 -0.51 -14.17
C ALA A 181 -15.88 -0.11 -13.83
N ALA A 182 -15.68 1.04 -13.16
CA ALA A 182 -14.36 1.52 -12.76
C ALA A 182 -13.68 0.57 -11.76
N THR A 183 -14.40 0.11 -10.74
CA THR A 183 -13.88 -0.85 -9.75
C THR A 183 -13.59 -2.23 -10.34
N SER A 184 -14.36 -2.64 -11.36
CA SER A 184 -14.11 -3.87 -12.11
C SER A 184 -12.89 -3.77 -13.01
N LEU A 185 -12.67 -2.61 -13.64
CA LEU A 185 -11.54 -2.37 -14.53
C LEU A 185 -10.23 -2.08 -13.77
N ALA A 186 -10.31 -1.47 -12.58
CA ALA A 186 -9.16 -1.16 -11.71
C ALA A 186 -8.39 -2.41 -11.23
N GLY A 187 -8.99 -3.59 -11.37
CA GLY A 187 -8.37 -4.87 -11.08
C GLY A 187 -7.40 -5.33 -12.16
N VAL A 188 -6.23 -4.71 -12.24
CA VAL A 188 -5.20 -5.11 -13.19
C VAL A 188 -4.68 -6.51 -12.86
N ARG A 189 -4.55 -7.39 -13.86
CA ARG A 189 -3.95 -8.71 -13.69
C ARG A 189 -2.45 -8.53 -13.84
N GLY A 190 -1.66 -9.13 -12.97
CA GLY A 190 -0.22 -8.89 -12.95
C GLY A 190 0.56 -10.09 -12.42
N ALA A 191 1.52 -9.78 -11.56
CA ALA A 191 2.53 -10.70 -11.05
C ALA A 191 1.99 -12.03 -10.49
N ILE A 192 0.88 -12.00 -9.75
CA ILE A 192 0.31 -13.20 -9.10
C ILE A 192 -0.15 -14.22 -10.15
N THR A 193 -0.78 -13.77 -11.23
CA THR A 193 -1.23 -14.64 -12.32
C THR A 193 -0.05 -15.29 -13.03
N LEU A 194 1.02 -14.51 -13.28
CA LEU A 194 2.23 -15.02 -13.91
C LEU A 194 2.92 -16.04 -13.00
N ALA A 195 3.08 -15.73 -11.72
CA ALA A 195 3.66 -16.66 -10.74
C ALA A 195 2.86 -17.97 -10.70
N ALA A 196 1.52 -17.89 -10.67
CA ALA A 196 0.66 -19.07 -10.66
C ALA A 196 0.83 -19.93 -11.92
N VAL A 197 0.83 -19.35 -13.13
CA VAL A 197 0.97 -20.14 -14.35
C VAL A 197 2.37 -20.74 -14.52
N LEU A 198 3.41 -20.06 -14.02
CA LEU A 198 4.78 -20.57 -14.06
C LEU A 198 5.02 -21.74 -13.10
N THR A 199 4.19 -21.89 -12.06
CA THR A 199 4.23 -23.07 -11.18
C THR A 199 3.68 -24.35 -11.82
N LEU A 200 3.11 -24.28 -13.04
CA LEU A 200 2.74 -25.48 -13.78
C LEU A 200 3.99 -26.35 -14.03
N PRO A 201 3.95 -27.63 -13.63
CA PRO A 201 5.12 -28.49 -13.70
C PRO A 201 5.53 -28.72 -15.16
N LEU A 202 6.82 -28.95 -15.39
CA LEU A 202 7.35 -29.24 -16.73
C LEU A 202 6.92 -30.64 -17.21
N VAL A 203 6.80 -31.58 -16.28
CA VAL A 203 6.46 -32.98 -16.53
C VAL A 203 5.37 -33.46 -15.58
N LEU A 204 4.52 -34.36 -16.04
CA LEU A 204 3.57 -35.11 -15.22
C LEU A 204 4.31 -36.15 -14.38
N HIS A 205 3.58 -36.76 -13.44
CA HIS A 205 4.11 -37.83 -12.58
C HIS A 205 4.56 -39.08 -13.34
N ASP A 206 4.08 -39.27 -14.58
CA ASP A 206 4.46 -40.34 -15.49
C ASP A 206 5.70 -40.01 -16.36
N GLY A 207 6.28 -38.82 -16.20
CA GLY A 207 7.43 -38.34 -16.97
C GLY A 207 7.07 -37.71 -18.32
N SER A 208 5.79 -37.70 -18.70
CA SER A 208 5.34 -37.03 -19.94
C SER A 208 5.37 -35.49 -19.80
N PRO A 209 5.64 -34.73 -20.87
CA PRO A 209 5.59 -33.27 -20.82
C PRO A 209 4.19 -32.77 -20.45
N PHE A 210 4.11 -31.68 -19.67
CA PHE A 210 2.81 -31.10 -19.31
C PHE A 210 2.06 -30.59 -20.56
N PRO A 211 0.82 -31.06 -20.80
CA PRO A 211 0.11 -30.73 -22.02
C PRO A 211 -0.23 -29.25 -22.10
N ALA A 212 0.07 -28.62 -23.23
CA ALA A 212 -0.28 -27.23 -23.53
C ALA A 212 0.18 -26.20 -22.47
N ARG A 213 1.26 -26.49 -21.73
CA ARG A 213 1.83 -25.57 -20.73
C ARG A 213 2.16 -24.20 -21.31
N GLU A 214 2.88 -24.19 -22.43
CA GLU A 214 3.31 -22.96 -23.11
C GLU A 214 2.11 -22.16 -23.62
N LEU A 215 1.05 -22.84 -24.09
CA LEU A 215 -0.20 -22.17 -24.45
C LEU A 215 -0.87 -21.52 -23.23
N ALA A 216 -0.93 -22.20 -22.08
CA ALA A 216 -1.50 -21.63 -20.86
C ALA A 216 -0.71 -20.39 -20.39
N ILE A 217 0.62 -20.45 -20.44
CA ILE A 217 1.50 -19.31 -20.10
C ILE A 217 1.27 -18.16 -21.08
N PHE A 218 1.25 -18.44 -22.38
CA PHE A 218 0.96 -17.44 -23.42
C PHE A 218 -0.38 -16.74 -23.18
N LEU A 219 -1.45 -17.50 -22.94
CA LEU A 219 -2.78 -16.94 -22.69
C LEU A 219 -2.80 -16.08 -21.42
N ALA A 220 -2.14 -16.53 -20.35
CA ALA A 220 -2.02 -15.75 -19.12
C ALA A 220 -1.26 -14.43 -19.34
N MET A 221 -0.13 -14.47 -20.05
CA MET A 221 0.65 -13.28 -20.41
C MET A 221 -0.14 -12.32 -21.30
N GLY A 222 -0.83 -12.84 -22.32
CA GLY A 222 -1.69 -12.05 -23.19
C GLY A 222 -2.81 -11.35 -22.42
N VAL A 223 -3.47 -12.07 -21.49
CA VAL A 223 -4.51 -11.49 -20.63
C VAL A 223 -3.93 -10.41 -19.71
N ILE A 224 -2.72 -10.59 -19.17
CA ILE A 224 -2.03 -9.57 -18.36
C ILE A 224 -1.82 -8.30 -19.20
N ILE A 225 -1.22 -8.42 -20.38
CA ILE A 225 -0.93 -7.28 -21.27
C ILE A 225 -2.22 -6.56 -21.66
N VAL A 226 -3.24 -7.29 -22.15
CA VAL A 226 -4.53 -6.70 -22.52
C VAL A 226 -5.18 -6.01 -21.33
N SER A 227 -5.11 -6.61 -20.14
CA SER A 227 -5.67 -6.01 -18.93
C SER A 227 -4.96 -4.72 -18.51
N LEU A 228 -3.64 -4.65 -18.65
CA LEU A 228 -2.84 -3.47 -18.35
C LEU A 228 -3.16 -2.32 -19.31
N VAL A 229 -3.21 -2.61 -20.61
CA VAL A 229 -3.55 -1.61 -21.64
C VAL A 229 -4.98 -1.11 -21.44
N ALA A 230 -5.93 -2.03 -21.24
CA ALA A 230 -7.33 -1.69 -21.03
C ALA A 230 -7.54 -0.88 -19.75
N ALA A 231 -6.85 -1.19 -18.65
CA ALA A 231 -6.94 -0.42 -17.42
C ALA A 231 -6.28 0.97 -17.54
N SER A 232 -5.10 1.04 -18.17
CA SER A 232 -4.36 2.30 -18.37
C SER A 232 -5.15 3.32 -19.21
N ILE A 233 -5.87 2.85 -20.23
CA ILE A 233 -6.68 3.71 -21.11
C ILE A 233 -8.10 3.88 -20.57
N GLY A 234 -8.74 2.80 -20.14
CA GLY A 234 -10.16 2.80 -19.79
C GLY A 234 -10.45 3.44 -18.43
N LEU A 235 -9.55 3.34 -17.45
CA LEU A 235 -9.78 3.91 -16.13
C LEU A 235 -9.81 5.45 -16.15
N PRO A 236 -8.85 6.17 -16.77
CA PRO A 236 -8.94 7.63 -16.91
C PRO A 236 -10.21 8.09 -17.63
N LEU A 237 -10.65 7.36 -18.66
CA LEU A 237 -11.87 7.67 -19.42
C LEU A 237 -13.14 7.46 -18.59
N LEU A 238 -13.23 6.35 -17.85
CA LEU A 238 -14.37 6.05 -16.97
C LEU A 238 -14.48 7.05 -15.83
N LEU A 239 -13.35 7.43 -15.24
CA LEU A 239 -13.25 8.38 -14.12
C LEU A 239 -13.48 9.84 -14.55
N LYS A 240 -13.34 10.16 -15.83
CA LYS A 240 -13.57 11.54 -16.32
C LYS A 240 -15.02 11.96 -16.09
N GLY A 241 -15.22 12.97 -15.25
CA GLY A 241 -16.54 13.53 -14.94
C GLY A 241 -17.40 12.64 -14.03
N LEU A 242 -16.82 11.62 -13.38
CA LEU A 242 -17.47 10.93 -12.28
C LEU A 242 -17.49 11.87 -11.06
N LYS A 243 -18.66 12.40 -10.71
CA LYS A 243 -18.87 12.98 -9.39
C LYS A 243 -19.03 11.81 -8.42
N MET A 244 -17.94 11.42 -7.76
CA MET A 244 -18.04 10.42 -6.70
C MET A 244 -19.11 10.89 -5.70
N PRO A 245 -20.01 10.01 -5.24
CA PRO A 245 -20.90 10.34 -4.15
C PRO A 245 -20.07 10.96 -3.03
N ALA A 246 -20.56 12.03 -2.41
CA ALA A 246 -20.02 12.46 -1.14
C ALA A 246 -20.34 11.36 -0.12
N GLU A 247 -19.55 10.28 -0.10
CA GLU A 247 -19.27 9.59 1.15
C GLU A 247 -18.86 10.69 2.14
N PRO A 248 -19.30 10.66 3.41
CA PRO A 248 -18.64 11.44 4.45
C PRO A 248 -17.17 11.04 4.41
N SER A 249 -16.42 11.94 3.80
CA SER A 249 -15.20 11.74 3.04
C SER A 249 -14.13 11.04 3.85
N TYR A 250 -13.26 10.25 3.22
CA TYR A 250 -11.96 9.91 3.80
C TYR A 250 -11.28 11.13 4.44
N GLN A 251 -11.48 12.33 3.86
CA GLN A 251 -11.02 13.60 4.44
C GLN A 251 -11.77 13.99 5.73
N ALA A 252 -13.05 13.68 5.88
CA ALA A 252 -13.79 13.93 7.12
C ALA A 252 -13.35 12.96 8.22
N GLU A 253 -13.11 11.69 7.87
CA GLU A 253 -12.49 10.72 8.77
C GLU A 253 -11.08 11.16 9.18
N GLU A 254 -10.27 11.60 8.22
CA GLU A 254 -8.92 12.10 8.44
C GLU A 254 -8.91 13.40 9.27
N ASP A 255 -9.77 14.38 8.93
CA ASP A 255 -9.91 15.63 9.66
C ASP A 255 -10.33 15.34 11.11
N ARG A 256 -11.29 14.43 11.31
CA ARG A 256 -11.70 13.97 12.65
C ARG A 256 -10.55 13.30 13.40
N ALA A 257 -9.82 12.40 12.75
CA ALA A 257 -8.66 11.74 13.36
C ALA A 257 -7.56 12.74 13.73
N ARG A 258 -7.31 13.75 12.89
CA ARG A 258 -6.35 14.83 13.14
C ARG A 258 -6.79 15.72 14.31
N VAL A 259 -8.08 16.03 14.44
CA VAL A 259 -8.64 16.78 15.58
C VAL A 259 -8.44 15.99 16.87
N VAL A 260 -8.84 14.72 16.92
CA VAL A 260 -8.67 13.86 18.10
C VAL A 260 -7.20 13.72 18.48
N ALA A 261 -6.31 13.58 17.50
CA ALA A 261 -4.86 13.53 17.74
C ALA A 261 -4.31 14.86 18.32
N ALA A 262 -4.81 16.00 17.85
CA ALA A 262 -4.42 17.32 18.36
C ALA A 262 -4.93 17.54 19.80
N GLU A 263 -6.16 17.11 20.11
CA GLU A 263 -6.70 17.13 21.48
C GLU A 263 -5.88 16.27 22.43
N ALA A 264 -5.53 15.05 22.02
CA ALA A 264 -4.66 14.16 22.80
C ALA A 264 -3.27 14.76 23.02
N ALA A 265 -2.72 15.46 22.02
CA ALA A 265 -1.44 16.17 22.16
C ALA A 265 -1.53 17.31 23.18
N ILE A 266 -2.59 18.12 23.15
CA ILE A 266 -2.82 19.20 24.13
C ILE A 266 -2.90 18.62 25.55
N ALA A 267 -3.68 17.54 25.74
CA ALA A 267 -3.83 16.91 27.04
C ALA A 267 -2.51 16.37 27.62
N GLU A 268 -1.65 15.75 26.78
CA GLU A 268 -0.33 15.29 27.26
C GLU A 268 0.64 16.46 27.51
N ILE A 269 0.56 17.55 26.72
CA ILE A 269 1.36 18.76 26.95
C ILE A 269 1.00 19.38 28.30
N GLU A 270 -0.29 19.50 28.64
CA GLU A 270 -0.75 19.99 29.94
C GLU A 270 -0.21 19.12 31.09
N ARG A 271 -0.31 17.79 30.94
CA ARG A 271 0.23 16.83 31.92
C ARG A 271 1.74 16.95 32.10
N VAL A 272 2.50 17.09 31.02
CA VAL A 272 3.96 17.25 31.05
C VAL A 272 4.34 18.61 31.63
N GLN A 273 3.62 19.68 31.28
CA GLN A 273 3.79 21.01 31.84
C GLN A 273 3.63 20.97 33.36
N HIS A 274 2.57 20.36 33.88
CA HIS A 274 2.34 20.25 35.33
C HIS A 274 3.48 19.49 36.03
N LYS A 275 4.02 18.43 35.43
CA LYS A 275 5.16 17.68 35.99
C LYS A 275 6.46 18.49 35.98
N LEU A 276 6.74 19.25 34.92
CA LEU A 276 7.98 20.03 34.77
C LEU A 276 7.95 21.32 35.59
N ALA A 277 6.77 21.92 35.79
CA ALA A 277 6.58 23.11 36.59
C ALA A 277 6.57 22.83 38.11
N ALA A 278 6.32 21.58 38.52
CA ALA A 278 6.29 21.21 39.93
C ALA A 278 7.69 21.34 40.58
N GLY A 279 7.82 22.30 41.50
CA GLY A 279 9.00 22.46 42.36
C GLY A 279 10.21 23.15 41.72
N ARG A 280 10.06 23.81 40.56
CA ARG A 280 11.16 24.55 39.88
C ARG A 280 10.91 26.05 39.88
N LYS A 281 12.00 26.83 39.98
CA LYS A 281 11.97 28.30 39.89
C LYS A 281 11.69 28.81 38.46
N ASP A 282 11.96 27.99 37.45
CA ASP A 282 11.79 28.35 36.03
C ASP A 282 10.42 27.93 35.45
N ALA A 283 9.39 27.82 36.30
CA ALA A 283 8.06 27.35 35.89
C ALA A 283 7.47 28.18 34.73
N ASP A 284 7.72 29.48 34.71
CA ASP A 284 7.22 30.40 33.69
C ASP A 284 7.74 30.07 32.28
N VAL A 285 8.99 29.58 32.17
CA VAL A 285 9.59 29.18 30.88
C VAL A 285 8.87 27.97 30.31
N TYR A 286 8.54 26.98 31.16
CA TYR A 286 7.81 25.78 30.75
C TYR A 286 6.35 26.10 30.38
N ILE A 287 5.70 27.01 31.11
CA ILE A 287 4.34 27.46 30.80
C ILE A 287 4.30 28.19 29.45
N ALA A 288 5.23 29.13 29.22
CA ALA A 288 5.30 29.87 27.95
C ALA A 288 5.65 28.94 26.76
N ALA A 289 6.54 27.97 26.97
CA ALA A 289 6.87 26.98 25.95
C ALA A 289 5.67 26.07 25.64
N ALA A 290 4.96 25.58 26.65
CA ALA A 290 3.75 24.77 26.49
C ALA A 290 2.66 25.56 25.75
N GLY A 291 2.45 26.84 26.08
CA GLY A 291 1.51 27.73 25.40
C GLY A 291 1.75 27.81 23.90
N ARG A 292 2.99 28.11 23.47
CA ARG A 292 3.35 28.17 22.04
C ARG A 292 3.08 26.86 21.31
N VAL A 293 3.33 25.72 21.95
CA VAL A 293 3.10 24.41 21.34
C VAL A 293 1.60 24.09 21.29
N MET A 294 0.84 24.40 22.35
CA MET A 294 -0.62 24.21 22.37
C MET A 294 -1.34 25.09 21.34
N ASP A 295 -0.90 26.33 21.15
CA ASP A 295 -1.50 27.23 20.15
C ASP A 295 -1.36 26.68 18.73
N PHE A 296 -0.25 26.01 18.43
CA PHE A 296 -0.08 25.28 17.17
C PHE A 296 -1.13 24.16 16.99
N TYR A 297 -1.41 23.38 18.02
CA TYR A 297 -2.43 22.32 17.95
C TYR A 297 -3.85 22.86 17.94
N ARG A 298 -4.14 23.95 18.67
CA ARG A 298 -5.44 24.63 18.67
C ARG A 298 -5.77 25.21 17.30
N SER A 299 -4.81 25.86 16.66
CA SER A 299 -4.96 26.36 15.28
C SER A 299 -5.32 25.23 14.31
N ARG A 300 -4.68 24.04 14.44
CA ARG A 300 -5.04 22.86 13.64
C ARG A 300 -6.48 22.39 13.85
N ILE A 301 -6.99 22.42 15.08
CA ILE A 301 -8.38 22.05 15.37
C ILE A 301 -9.33 23.06 14.73
N GLU A 302 -9.10 24.35 14.93
CA GLU A 302 -9.97 25.42 14.44
C GLU A 302 -10.09 25.44 12.91
N ILE A 303 -8.98 25.18 12.22
CA ILE A 303 -8.95 25.10 10.75
C ILE A 303 -9.81 23.93 10.26
N ARG A 304 -9.75 22.79 10.97
CA ARG A 304 -10.36 21.52 10.55
C ARG A 304 -11.80 21.34 11.03
N SER A 305 -12.24 22.11 12.03
CA SER A 305 -13.61 22.08 12.56
C SER A 305 -14.59 22.99 11.81
N ARG A 306 -14.12 23.83 10.89
CA ARG A 306 -14.97 24.75 10.13
C ARG A 306 -15.57 24.06 8.91
N GLU A 307 -16.89 23.99 8.86
CA GLU A 307 -17.65 23.47 7.71
C GLU A 307 -18.17 24.59 6.80
N GLY A 308 -18.55 24.26 5.56
CA GLY A 308 -19.10 25.21 4.59
C GLY A 308 -18.09 26.18 3.98
N GLU A 309 -18.55 27.34 3.51
CA GLU A 309 -17.72 28.34 2.79
C GLU A 309 -16.57 28.92 3.62
N ALA A 310 -16.69 28.90 4.96
CA ALA A 310 -15.63 29.30 5.86
C ALA A 310 -14.48 28.27 5.86
N GLY A 311 -14.80 26.98 5.83
CA GLY A 311 -13.81 25.90 5.72
C GLY A 311 -13.10 25.91 4.37
N VAL A 312 -13.81 26.20 3.28
CA VAL A 312 -13.22 26.30 1.93
C VAL A 312 -12.16 27.40 1.87
N ARG A 313 -12.47 28.61 2.36
CA ARG A 313 -11.50 29.72 2.37
C ARG A 313 -10.27 29.45 3.23
N VAL A 314 -10.45 28.79 4.38
CA VAL A 314 -9.32 28.39 5.23
C VAL A 314 -8.42 27.39 4.52
N ARG A 315 -8.99 26.40 3.81
CA ARG A 315 -8.22 25.42 3.01
C ARG A 315 -7.46 26.09 1.86
N GLU A 316 -8.05 27.08 1.18
CA GLU A 316 -7.35 27.84 0.15
C GLU A 316 -6.18 28.64 0.72
N SER A 317 -6.36 29.24 1.91
CA SER A 317 -5.28 29.92 2.63
C SER A 317 -4.16 28.95 3.04
N GLU A 318 -4.48 27.75 3.54
CA GLU A 318 -3.48 26.72 3.86
C GLU A 318 -2.68 26.31 2.61
N ASN A 319 -3.36 26.07 1.49
CA ASN A 319 -2.71 25.72 0.23
C ASN A 319 -1.76 26.83 -0.26
N ALA A 320 -2.14 28.09 -0.08
CA ALA A 320 -1.29 29.23 -0.40
C ALA A 320 -0.07 29.30 0.53
N GLU A 321 -0.27 29.14 1.85
CA GLU A 321 0.80 29.12 2.84
C GLU A 321 1.79 27.98 2.59
N GLN A 322 1.30 26.78 2.27
CA GLN A 322 2.11 25.61 1.94
C GLN A 322 3.00 25.86 0.73
N LYS A 323 2.48 26.48 -0.35
CA LYS A 323 3.28 26.89 -1.51
C LYS A 323 4.37 27.88 -1.14
N MET A 324 4.07 28.86 -0.28
CA MET A 324 5.06 29.84 0.19
C MET A 324 6.15 29.17 1.04
N ARG A 325 5.78 28.25 1.94
CA ARG A 325 6.72 27.46 2.76
C ARG A 325 7.62 26.59 1.89
N MET A 326 7.09 25.91 0.87
CA MET A 326 7.89 25.13 -0.08
C MET A 326 8.89 26.02 -0.85
N ALA A 327 8.46 27.20 -1.29
CA ALA A 327 9.35 28.16 -1.95
C ALA A 327 10.49 28.61 -1.02
N ALA A 328 10.20 28.88 0.25
CA ALA A 328 11.19 29.25 1.26
C ALA A 328 12.20 28.12 1.50
N VAL A 329 11.75 26.87 1.74
CA VAL A 329 12.63 25.71 1.94
C VAL A 329 13.55 25.49 0.74
N LYS A 330 13.03 25.66 -0.48
CA LYS A 330 13.83 25.55 -1.70
C LYS A 330 14.91 26.64 -1.78
N ALA A 331 14.58 27.88 -1.39
CA ALA A 331 15.54 28.98 -1.34
C ALA A 331 16.62 28.77 -0.27
N GLU A 332 16.25 28.32 0.93
CA GLU A 332 17.20 28.00 2.02
C GLU A 332 18.20 26.91 1.59
N ARG A 333 17.71 25.84 0.97
CA ARG A 333 18.56 24.76 0.45
C ARG A 333 19.52 25.25 -0.62
N MET A 334 19.07 26.10 -1.53
CA MET A 334 19.93 26.72 -2.54
C MET A 334 21.03 27.59 -1.91
N ALA A 335 20.71 28.32 -0.84
CA ALA A 335 21.68 29.12 -0.11
C ALA A 335 22.74 28.24 0.58
N ILE A 336 22.34 27.15 1.22
CA ILE A 336 23.27 26.18 1.84
C ILE A 336 24.18 25.55 0.78
N PHE A 337 23.65 25.11 -0.36
CA PHE A 337 24.47 24.59 -1.45
C PHE A 337 25.42 25.65 -2.05
N LYS A 338 25.03 26.93 -2.06
CA LYS A 338 25.91 28.02 -2.47
C LYS A 338 27.07 28.18 -1.48
N MET A 339 26.79 28.21 -0.18
CA MET A 339 27.80 28.29 0.88
C MET A 339 28.76 27.09 0.86
N MET A 340 28.26 25.88 0.56
CA MET A 340 29.09 24.69 0.41
C MET A 340 30.01 24.79 -0.81
N ARG A 341 29.48 25.23 -1.96
CA ARG A 341 30.28 25.42 -3.18
C ARG A 341 31.33 26.52 -3.05
N SER A 342 31.05 27.57 -2.27
CA SER A 342 32.00 28.62 -1.94
C SER A 342 32.94 28.27 -0.77
N GLN A 343 32.94 27.02 -0.31
CA GLN A 343 33.76 26.50 0.80
C GLN A 343 33.60 27.25 2.13
N GLN A 344 32.47 27.94 2.33
CA GLN A 344 32.15 28.62 3.60
C GLN A 344 31.68 27.65 4.68
N ILE A 345 31.14 26.50 4.27
CA ILE A 345 30.71 25.41 5.16
C ILE A 345 31.24 24.07 4.64
N GLY A 346 31.53 23.15 5.56
CA GLY A 346 31.92 21.78 5.24
C GLY A 346 30.75 20.96 4.68
N SER A 347 31.07 19.93 3.90
CA SER A 347 30.08 19.03 3.28
C SER A 347 29.22 18.28 4.32
N GLU A 348 29.78 17.95 5.48
CA GLU A 348 29.03 17.31 6.58
C GLU A 348 27.95 18.24 7.16
N THR A 349 28.32 19.50 7.45
CA THR A 349 27.38 20.52 7.97
C THR A 349 26.30 20.82 6.95
N ALA A 350 26.67 20.98 5.67
CA ALA A 350 25.72 21.19 4.59
C ALA A 350 24.75 20.00 4.48
N GLY A 351 25.25 18.77 4.51
CA GLY A 351 24.41 17.56 4.45
C GLY A 351 23.45 17.44 5.64
N ARG A 352 23.87 17.85 6.84
CA ARG A 352 23.00 17.87 8.03
C ARG A 352 21.86 18.87 7.89
N LEU A 353 22.16 20.12 7.50
CA LEU A 353 21.16 21.17 7.33
C LEU A 353 20.20 20.86 6.18
N VAL A 354 20.71 20.34 5.05
CA VAL A 354 19.86 19.92 3.92
C VAL A 354 18.92 18.81 4.35
N ARG A 355 19.37 17.85 5.16
CA ARG A 355 18.49 16.79 5.67
C ARG A 355 17.34 17.31 6.54
N GLU A 356 17.57 18.36 7.34
CA GLU A 356 16.50 19.01 8.11
C GLU A 356 15.46 19.67 7.19
N LEU A 357 15.92 20.34 6.13
CA LEU A 357 15.06 20.94 5.11
C LEU A 357 14.28 19.90 4.30
N ASP A 358 14.92 18.78 3.95
CA ASP A 358 14.26 17.69 3.21
C ASP A 358 13.15 17.04 4.06
N LEU A 359 13.32 16.95 5.39
CA LEU A 359 12.27 16.49 6.31
C LEU A 359 11.10 17.49 6.39
N LEU A 360 11.39 18.79 6.32
CA LEU A 360 10.34 19.82 6.26
C LEU A 360 9.58 19.79 4.94
N GLU A 361 10.27 19.59 3.82
CA GLU A 361 9.65 19.45 2.49
C GLU A 361 8.76 18.20 2.44
N ALA A 362 9.25 17.06 2.92
CA ALA A 362 8.47 15.82 2.99
C ALA A 362 7.20 15.96 3.85
N ARG A 363 7.20 16.85 4.85
CA ARG A 363 6.02 17.18 5.65
C ARG A 363 5.01 18.03 4.90
N TYR A 364 5.45 18.86 3.96
CA TYR A 364 4.57 19.68 3.13
C TYR A 364 4.07 18.94 1.90
N ASP A 365 4.78 17.93 1.37
CA ASP A 365 4.32 17.17 0.19
C ASP A 365 3.32 16.05 0.52
N ALA A 366 3.23 15.64 1.79
CA ALA A 366 2.32 14.60 2.29
C ALA A 366 0.97 15.18 2.77
#